data_AF-A0A661X8A1-F1
#
_entry.id   AF-A0A661X8A1-F1
#
_cell.length_a   1.000
_cell.length_b   1.000
_cell.length_c   1.000
_cell.angle_alpha   90.00
_cell.angle_beta   90.00
_cell.angle_gamma   90.00
#
_symmetry.space_group_name_H-M   'P 1'
#
loop_
_entity.id
_entity.type
_entity.pdbx_description
1 polymer ?
#
loop_
_entity_poly.entity_id
_entity_poly.type
_entity_poly.pdbx_seq_one_letter_code
_entity_poly.pdbx_strand_id
1 'polypeptide(L)'
;MCKKYGFIADRIKENGKFDFSLRPNQVIALSISKDVFDKDEIYSSLKYVKKYLLTPYGLRTLAPFEKGFKEIYTGKLKKRDSAYHQGTVWPFLFQFYYDIVKPNFYELESRFLKLLKKTNLLFPEIFDATYPYREKGAIHQAWTVAGLLYIMFKYGKIQKL
;
A
#
# COMPACT_ATOMS: atom_id res chain seq x y z
N MET A 1 -5.75 -13.80 -13.67
CA MET A 1 -4.95 -14.18 -12.48
C MET A 1 -4.21 -15.51 -12.70
N CYS A 2 -3.11 -15.81 -11.97
CA CYS A 2 -2.55 -17.17 -11.96
C CYS A 2 -3.07 -17.93 -10.73
N LYS A 3 -3.89 -18.98 -10.94
CA LYS A 3 -4.49 -19.79 -9.87
C LYS A 3 -3.46 -20.36 -8.89
N LYS A 4 -2.21 -20.58 -9.33
CA LYS A 4 -1.09 -21.06 -8.51
C LYS A 4 -0.70 -20.08 -7.39
N TYR A 5 -0.73 -18.78 -7.66
CA TYR A 5 -0.25 -17.75 -6.71
C TYR A 5 -1.40 -17.11 -5.92
N GLY A 6 -2.61 -17.07 -6.48
CA GLY A 6 -3.77 -16.46 -5.82
C GLY A 6 -3.76 -14.93 -5.81
N PHE A 7 -2.91 -14.30 -6.61
CA PHE A 7 -2.88 -12.85 -6.84
C PHE A 7 -2.40 -12.52 -8.27
N ILE A 8 -2.47 -11.25 -8.65
CA ILE A 8 -2.14 -10.77 -10.00
C ILE A 8 -0.63 -10.50 -10.12
N ALA A 9 -0.05 -10.80 -11.28
CA ALA A 9 1.33 -10.46 -11.58
C ALA A 9 1.56 -8.95 -11.51
N ASP A 10 2.72 -8.53 -11.00
CA ASP A 10 3.08 -7.12 -10.90
C ASP A 10 3.35 -6.49 -12.27
N ARG A 11 3.99 -7.25 -13.16
CA ARG A 11 4.32 -6.83 -14.52
C ARG A 11 4.54 -8.01 -15.46
N ILE A 12 4.55 -7.73 -16.75
CA ILE A 12 5.07 -8.62 -17.79
C ILE A 12 6.52 -8.21 -18.05
N LYS A 13 7.44 -9.16 -18.01
CA LYS A 13 8.86 -8.93 -18.31
C LYS A 13 9.06 -8.85 -19.81
N GLU A 14 10.17 -8.28 -20.26
CA GLU A 14 10.52 -8.15 -21.68
C GLU A 14 10.49 -9.49 -22.43
N ASN A 15 10.81 -10.59 -21.76
CA ASN A 15 10.75 -11.94 -22.32
C ASN A 15 9.35 -12.59 -22.30
N GLY A 16 8.30 -11.80 -22.09
CA GLY A 16 6.90 -12.25 -22.02
C GLY A 16 6.52 -13.02 -20.76
N LYS A 17 7.46 -13.30 -19.84
CA LYS A 17 7.16 -14.00 -18.58
C LYS A 17 6.53 -13.03 -17.58
N PHE A 18 5.53 -13.52 -16.85
CA PHE A 18 4.91 -12.78 -15.76
C PHE A 18 5.82 -12.72 -14.52
N ASP A 19 5.85 -11.56 -13.87
CA ASP A 19 6.48 -11.36 -12.57
C ASP A 19 5.44 -11.50 -11.45
N PHE A 20 5.50 -12.61 -10.71
CA PHE A 20 4.61 -12.88 -9.58
C PHE A 20 5.22 -12.47 -8.23
N SER A 21 6.13 -11.50 -8.22
CA SER A 21 6.54 -10.85 -6.97
C SER A 21 5.32 -10.19 -6.30
N LEU A 22 5.00 -10.55 -5.06
CA LEU A 22 3.85 -9.97 -4.37
C LEU A 22 4.07 -8.48 -4.05
N ARG A 23 3.41 -7.62 -4.82
CA ARG A 23 3.53 -6.15 -4.77
C ARG A 23 2.15 -5.48 -4.73
N PRO A 24 2.06 -4.21 -4.27
CA PRO A 24 0.78 -3.57 -4.06
C PRO A 24 0.17 -2.97 -5.35
N ASN A 25 0.88 -2.94 -6.47
CA ASN A 25 0.36 -2.38 -7.74
C ASN A 25 -0.98 -3.02 -8.15
N GLN A 26 -1.19 -4.29 -7.79
CA GLN A 26 -2.46 -4.96 -7.99
C GLN A 26 -3.66 -4.24 -7.33
N VAL A 27 -3.50 -3.58 -6.18
CA VAL A 27 -4.64 -2.87 -5.57
C VAL A 27 -5.07 -1.67 -6.40
N ILE A 28 -4.16 -1.05 -7.14
CA ILE A 28 -4.47 0.06 -8.05
C ILE A 28 -5.37 -0.48 -9.16
N ALA A 29 -4.90 -1.52 -9.88
CA ALA A 29 -5.65 -2.15 -10.96
C ALA A 29 -7.02 -2.66 -10.51
N LEU A 30 -7.06 -3.39 -9.37
CA LEU A 30 -8.30 -3.93 -8.81
C LEU A 30 -9.28 -2.84 -8.34
N SER A 31 -8.79 -1.68 -7.91
CA SER A 31 -9.67 -0.59 -7.44
C SER A 31 -10.31 0.21 -8.57
N ILE A 32 -9.58 0.37 -9.68
CA ILE A 32 -10.00 1.18 -10.84
C ILE A 32 -10.80 0.32 -11.84
N SER A 33 -10.36 -0.91 -12.09
CA SER A 33 -10.91 -1.78 -13.14
C SER A 33 -11.73 -2.92 -12.56
N LYS A 34 -12.64 -2.62 -11.63
CA LYS A 34 -13.43 -3.63 -10.92
C LYS A 34 -14.27 -4.52 -11.83
N ASP A 35 -14.71 -3.99 -12.98
CA ASP A 35 -15.54 -4.72 -13.94
C ASP A 35 -14.72 -5.67 -14.84
N VAL A 36 -13.39 -5.63 -14.75
CA VAL A 36 -12.47 -6.51 -15.51
C VAL A 36 -12.16 -7.79 -14.73
N PHE A 37 -12.34 -7.79 -13.41
CA PHE A 37 -11.97 -8.91 -12.55
C PHE A 37 -13.20 -9.52 -11.89
N ASP A 38 -13.25 -10.84 -11.84
CA ASP A 38 -14.29 -11.52 -11.09
C ASP A 38 -14.09 -11.31 -9.58
N LYS A 39 -15.20 -11.33 -8.83
CA LYS A 39 -15.18 -11.14 -7.37
C LYS A 39 -14.17 -12.06 -6.68
N ASP A 40 -14.10 -13.32 -7.09
CA ASP A 40 -13.18 -14.30 -6.50
C ASP A 40 -11.71 -13.95 -6.75
N GLU A 41 -11.36 -13.39 -7.90
CA GLU A 41 -10.00 -12.93 -8.19
C GLU A 41 -9.60 -11.74 -7.30
N ILE A 42 -10.55 -10.80 -7.10
CA ILE A 42 -10.38 -9.66 -6.21
C ILE A 42 -10.17 -10.15 -4.77
N TYR A 43 -11.05 -11.02 -4.28
CA TYR A 43 -10.97 -11.55 -2.91
C TYR A 43 -9.69 -12.34 -2.66
N SER A 44 -9.29 -13.18 -3.62
CA SER A 44 -8.05 -13.95 -3.54
C SER A 44 -6.84 -13.02 -3.44
N SER A 45 -6.75 -12.03 -4.32
CA SER A 45 -5.67 -11.03 -4.32
C SER A 45 -5.60 -10.24 -3.01
N LEU A 46 -6.75 -9.75 -2.54
CA LEU A 46 -6.86 -9.00 -1.28
C LEU A 46 -6.42 -9.81 -0.06
N LYS A 47 -6.66 -11.14 -0.05
CA LYS A 47 -6.19 -12.01 1.04
C LYS A 47 -4.67 -11.94 1.18
N TYR A 48 -3.92 -11.97 0.08
CA TYR A 48 -2.46 -11.87 0.09
C TYR A 48 -1.98 -10.47 0.43
N VAL A 49 -2.60 -9.43 -0.15
CA VAL A 49 -2.30 -8.03 0.18
C VAL A 49 -2.49 -7.79 1.67
N LYS A 50 -3.64 -8.18 2.24
CA LYS A 50 -3.95 -8.02 3.66
C LYS A 50 -2.97 -8.79 4.55
N LYS A 51 -2.59 -10.00 4.15
CA LYS A 51 -1.70 -10.84 4.96
C LYS A 51 -0.25 -10.35 4.97
N TYR A 52 0.27 -9.88 3.84
CA TYR A 52 1.72 -9.68 3.69
C TYR A 52 2.13 -8.21 3.44
N LEU A 53 1.27 -7.42 2.81
CA LEU A 53 1.59 -6.05 2.43
C LEU A 53 0.97 -5.00 3.35
N LEU A 54 -0.21 -5.28 3.91
CA LEU A 54 -0.91 -4.34 4.77
C LEU A 54 -0.15 -4.09 6.08
N THR A 55 0.05 -2.83 6.41
CA THR A 55 0.66 -2.38 7.67
C THR A 55 -0.26 -1.36 8.36
N PRO A 56 0.08 -0.89 9.57
CA PRO A 56 -0.69 0.18 10.21
C PRO A 56 -0.69 1.51 9.43
N TYR A 57 0.33 1.78 8.61
CA TYR A 57 0.56 3.10 8.01
C TYR A 57 0.51 3.14 6.47
N GLY A 58 0.35 2.00 5.81
CA GLY A 58 0.25 1.90 4.36
C GLY A 58 0.41 0.46 3.87
N LEU A 59 0.68 0.29 2.58
CA LEU A 59 1.07 -1.00 2.00
C LEU A 59 2.59 -1.05 1.76
N ARG A 60 3.22 -2.20 2.07
CA ARG A 60 4.60 -2.49 1.64
C ARG A 60 4.67 -2.58 0.12
N THR A 61 5.77 -2.10 -0.45
CA THR A 61 6.04 -2.15 -1.90
C THR A 61 6.50 -3.52 -2.40
N LEU A 62 6.90 -4.43 -1.50
CA LEU A 62 7.26 -5.81 -1.78
C LEU A 62 6.99 -6.67 -0.53
N ALA A 63 6.53 -7.91 -0.71
CA ALA A 63 6.28 -8.80 0.42
C ALA A 63 7.57 -9.25 1.13
N PRO A 64 7.55 -9.47 2.46
CA PRO A 64 8.77 -9.79 3.21
C PRO A 64 9.49 -11.07 2.80
N PHE A 65 8.78 -12.04 2.21
CA PHE A 65 9.37 -13.31 1.75
C PHE A 65 9.96 -13.23 0.34
N GLU A 66 9.82 -12.10 -0.35
CA GLU A 66 10.28 -11.96 -1.73
C GLU A 66 11.77 -11.62 -1.79
N LYS A 67 12.42 -12.13 -2.82
CA LYS A 67 13.83 -11.81 -3.07
C LYS A 67 13.95 -10.31 -3.32
N GLY A 68 14.85 -9.68 -2.57
CA GLY A 68 15.15 -8.26 -2.70
C GLY A 68 14.44 -7.38 -1.69
N PHE A 69 13.58 -7.93 -0.81
CA PHE A 69 12.97 -7.18 0.28
C PHE A 69 14.00 -6.46 1.14
N LYS A 70 13.72 -5.18 1.45
CA LYS A 70 14.52 -4.25 2.24
C LYS A 70 13.63 -3.65 3.31
N GLU A 71 13.96 -3.95 4.55
CA GLU A 71 13.18 -3.50 5.70
C GLU A 71 13.33 -2.01 6.00
N ILE A 72 14.55 -1.49 5.84
CA ILE A 72 14.91 -0.16 6.32
C ILE A 72 15.37 0.70 5.15
N TYR A 73 14.75 1.87 5.00
CA TYR A 73 15.16 2.91 4.08
C TYR A 73 16.16 3.85 4.77
N THR A 74 17.45 3.54 4.61
CA THR A 74 18.55 4.29 5.24
C THR A 74 19.85 4.25 4.45
N GLY A 75 20.81 5.10 4.82
CA GLY A 75 22.15 5.16 4.26
C GLY A 75 22.29 6.10 3.06
N LYS A 76 23.41 5.94 2.35
CA LYS A 76 23.74 6.73 1.15
C LYS A 76 22.71 6.51 0.03
N LEU A 77 22.64 7.45 -0.92
CA LEU A 77 21.68 7.49 -2.02
C LEU A 77 21.42 6.11 -2.66
N LYS A 78 22.47 5.40 -3.10
CA LYS A 78 22.34 4.06 -3.71
C LYS A 78 21.59 3.04 -2.83
N LYS A 79 21.82 3.04 -1.51
CA LYS A 79 21.12 2.13 -0.58
C LYS A 79 19.66 2.52 -0.45
N ARG A 80 19.38 3.82 -0.34
CA ARG A 80 18.02 4.37 -0.29
C ARG A 80 17.24 4.02 -1.56
N ASP A 81 17.81 4.28 -2.73
CA ASP A 81 17.17 3.97 -4.02
C ASP A 81 16.86 2.48 -4.15
N SER A 82 17.80 1.61 -3.71
CA SER A 82 17.58 0.16 -3.72
C SER A 82 16.49 -0.32 -2.77
N ALA A 83 16.14 0.45 -1.74
CA ALA A 83 15.09 0.11 -0.77
C ALA A 83 13.75 0.78 -1.10
N TYR A 84 13.76 1.87 -1.88
CA TYR A 84 12.64 2.79 -2.06
C TYR A 84 11.33 2.14 -2.56
N HIS A 85 11.45 1.06 -3.35
CA HIS A 85 10.34 0.25 -3.83
C HIS A 85 10.53 -1.25 -3.56
N GLN A 86 11.30 -1.59 -2.52
CA GLN A 86 11.63 -2.97 -2.18
C GLN A 86 11.19 -3.35 -0.76
N GLY A 87 10.12 -2.76 -0.24
CA GLY A 87 9.58 -3.14 1.07
C GLY A 87 9.04 -1.97 1.87
N THR A 88 9.54 -0.75 1.61
CA THR A 88 9.02 0.50 2.18
C THR A 88 7.50 0.55 2.10
N VAL A 89 6.92 1.17 3.11
CA VAL A 89 5.47 1.30 3.29
C VAL A 89 5.01 2.64 2.74
N TRP A 90 4.02 2.61 1.85
CA TRP A 90 3.50 3.77 1.15
C TRP A 90 2.06 4.05 1.59
N PRO A 91 1.80 5.17 2.30
CA PRO A 91 0.47 5.49 2.82
C PRO A 91 -0.57 5.78 1.75
N PHE A 92 -0.19 6.44 0.65
CA PHE A 92 -1.14 6.82 -0.41
C PHE A 92 -1.88 5.62 -1.02
N LEU A 93 -1.29 4.42 -0.98
CA LEU A 93 -1.89 3.19 -1.49
C LEU A 93 -3.11 2.73 -0.71
N PHE A 94 -3.33 3.26 0.51
CA PHE A 94 -4.56 3.00 1.23
C PHE A 94 -5.80 3.39 0.44
N GLN A 95 -5.74 4.43 -0.40
CA GLN A 95 -6.91 4.89 -1.15
C GLN A 95 -7.48 3.79 -2.05
N PHE A 96 -6.59 3.07 -2.73
CA PHE A 96 -6.96 1.98 -3.62
C PHE A 96 -7.38 0.74 -2.84
N TYR A 97 -6.67 0.41 -1.76
CA TYR A 97 -7.03 -0.71 -0.89
C TYR A 97 -8.43 -0.55 -0.29
N TYR A 98 -8.72 0.61 0.32
CA TYR A 98 -10.02 0.90 0.93
C TYR A 98 -11.14 1.09 -0.09
N ASP A 99 -10.82 1.45 -1.33
CA ASP A 99 -11.81 1.43 -2.40
C ASP A 99 -12.33 0.05 -2.76
N ILE A 100 -11.55 -0.99 -2.47
CA ILE A 100 -11.97 -2.37 -2.68
C ILE A 100 -12.63 -2.91 -1.41
N VAL A 101 -11.99 -2.75 -0.24
CA VAL A 101 -12.48 -3.38 1.01
C VAL A 101 -13.63 -2.62 1.68
N LYS A 102 -13.85 -1.35 1.35
CA LYS A 102 -14.92 -0.48 1.87
C LYS A 102 -14.99 -0.52 3.41
N PRO A 103 -14.01 0.10 4.11
CA PRO A 103 -13.92 0.02 5.57
C PRO A 103 -15.13 0.71 6.21
N ASN A 104 -15.47 0.32 7.43
CA ASN A 104 -16.36 1.14 8.25
C ASN A 104 -15.61 2.35 8.83
N PHE A 105 -16.38 3.34 9.28
CA PHE A 105 -15.86 4.58 9.84
C PHE A 105 -14.85 4.35 10.98
N TYR A 106 -15.17 3.47 11.94
CA TYR A 106 -14.34 3.26 13.13
C TYR A 106 -12.99 2.61 12.82
N GLU A 107 -12.95 1.68 11.85
CA GLU A 107 -11.68 1.12 11.38
C GLU A 107 -10.80 2.22 10.77
N LEU A 108 -11.39 3.06 9.92
CA LEU A 108 -10.68 4.13 9.25
C LEU A 108 -10.18 5.19 10.25
N GLU A 109 -11.05 5.63 11.14
CA GLU A 109 -10.74 6.61 12.19
C GLU A 109 -9.60 6.12 13.09
N SER A 110 -9.68 4.88 13.58
CA SER A 110 -8.63 4.28 14.42
C SER A 110 -7.26 4.29 13.73
N ARG A 111 -7.21 3.97 12.43
CA ARG A 111 -5.97 4.00 11.65
C ARG A 111 -5.44 5.41 11.43
N PHE A 112 -6.34 6.36 11.14
CA PHE A 112 -5.97 7.74 10.92
C PHE A 112 -5.42 8.38 12.21
N LEU A 113 -6.09 8.18 13.35
CA LEU A 113 -5.60 8.62 14.66
C LEU A 113 -4.24 7.99 15.01
N LYS A 114 -4.05 6.71 14.70
CA LYS A 114 -2.76 6.04 14.90
C LYS A 114 -1.64 6.65 14.05
N LEU A 115 -1.92 7.01 12.79
CA LEU A 115 -0.98 7.71 11.92
C LEU A 115 -0.63 9.08 12.52
N LEU A 116 -1.63 9.92 12.78
CA LEU A 116 -1.45 11.27 13.32
C LEU A 116 -0.66 11.30 14.62
N LYS A 117 -0.94 10.37 15.54
CA LYS A 117 -0.20 10.21 16.79
C LYS A 117 1.25 9.78 16.56
N LYS A 118 1.49 8.87 15.61
CA LYS A 118 2.83 8.36 15.28
C LYS A 118 3.71 9.43 14.65
N THR A 119 3.13 10.29 13.82
CA THR A 119 3.85 11.25 12.97
C THR A 119 3.81 12.68 13.52
N ASN A 120 3.17 12.92 14.65
CA ASN A 120 2.94 14.26 15.21
C ASN A 120 2.26 15.21 14.20
N LEU A 121 1.12 14.75 13.65
CA LEU A 121 0.30 15.46 12.65
C LEU A 121 0.94 15.66 11.26
N LEU A 122 2.04 14.96 10.97
CA LEU A 122 2.70 14.98 9.66
C LEU A 122 2.16 13.89 8.73
N PHE A 123 2.40 14.04 7.42
CA PHE A 123 1.95 13.12 6.37
C PHE A 123 3.12 12.60 5.51
N PRO A 124 3.91 11.65 6.02
CA PRO A 124 5.12 11.19 5.37
C PRO A 124 4.87 10.54 4.01
N GLU A 125 5.87 10.62 3.15
CA GLU A 125 5.90 9.92 1.87
C GLU A 125 5.95 8.40 2.05
N ILE A 126 6.83 7.94 2.94
CA ILE A 126 7.08 6.52 3.17
C ILE A 126 7.40 6.23 4.64
N PHE A 127 7.28 4.95 5.00
CA PHE A 127 7.78 4.41 6.26
C PHE A 127 8.73 3.23 6.00
N ASP A 128 9.61 2.95 6.95
CA ASP A 128 10.31 1.65 7.01
C ASP A 128 9.28 0.49 7.03
N ALA A 129 9.67 -0.69 6.53
CA ALA A 129 8.76 -1.81 6.30
C ALA A 129 8.36 -2.58 7.57
N THR A 130 9.13 -2.42 8.63
CA THR A 130 9.03 -3.17 9.89
C THR A 130 8.94 -2.21 11.08
N TYR A 131 8.50 -2.73 12.23
CA TYR A 131 8.42 -1.97 13.48
C TYR A 131 9.81 -1.37 13.81
N PRO A 132 9.90 -0.09 14.22
CA PRO A 132 8.81 0.79 14.66
C PRO A 132 8.14 1.63 13.56
N TYR A 133 8.34 1.28 12.28
CA TYR A 133 7.83 2.02 11.11
C TYR A 133 8.24 3.49 11.19
N ARG A 134 9.55 3.77 11.05
CA ARG A 134 10.02 5.16 11.06
C ARG A 134 9.61 5.85 9.77
N GLU A 135 9.06 7.05 9.89
CA GLU A 135 8.73 7.93 8.78
C GLU A 135 10.00 8.38 8.03
N LYS A 136 9.89 8.47 6.71
CA LYS A 136 10.97 8.76 5.77
C LYS A 136 10.43 9.56 4.57
N GLY A 137 11.36 10.03 3.73
CA GLY A 137 11.02 10.77 2.51
C GLY A 137 10.48 12.17 2.82
N ALA A 138 9.64 12.69 1.94
CA ALA A 138 8.98 13.97 2.18
C ALA A 138 8.11 13.94 3.44
N ILE A 139 8.18 15.01 4.24
CA ILE A 139 7.48 15.12 5.53
C ILE A 139 5.96 15.31 5.32
N HIS A 140 5.59 16.03 4.26
CA HIS A 140 4.21 16.28 3.83
C HIS A 140 4.08 15.97 2.36
N GLN A 141 3.80 14.70 2.05
CA GLN A 141 3.76 14.26 0.68
C GLN A 141 2.36 14.39 0.08
N ALA A 142 2.27 15.07 -1.07
CA ALA A 142 1.02 15.45 -1.70
C ALA A 142 0.06 14.25 -1.91
N TRP A 143 0.55 13.12 -2.43
CA TRP A 143 -0.29 11.94 -2.65
C TRP A 143 -0.77 11.28 -1.35
N THR A 144 -0.04 11.44 -0.24
CA THR A 144 -0.39 10.83 1.04
C THR A 144 -1.53 11.63 1.63
N VAL A 145 -1.40 12.95 1.62
CA VAL A 145 -2.47 13.87 2.02
C VAL A 145 -3.71 13.64 1.15
N ALA A 146 -3.57 13.66 -0.17
CA ALA A 146 -4.69 13.48 -1.10
C ALA A 146 -5.39 12.12 -0.92
N GLY A 147 -4.61 11.03 -0.83
CA GLY A 147 -5.16 9.68 -0.65
C GLY A 147 -5.91 9.52 0.68
N LEU A 148 -5.37 10.05 1.77
CA LEU A 148 -6.04 9.99 3.08
C LEU A 148 -7.30 10.85 3.11
N LEU A 149 -7.25 12.08 2.56
CA LEU A 149 -8.43 12.93 2.43
C LEU A 149 -9.53 12.23 1.61
N TYR A 150 -9.17 11.64 0.46
CA TYR A 150 -10.11 10.91 -0.38
C TYR A 150 -10.87 9.82 0.39
N ILE A 151 -10.16 8.98 1.15
CA ILE A 151 -10.80 7.91 1.93
C ILE A 151 -11.66 8.50 3.04
N MET A 152 -11.22 9.58 3.70
CA MET A 152 -11.98 10.25 4.75
C MET A 152 -13.23 10.97 4.24
N PHE A 153 -13.22 11.48 3.00
CA PHE A 153 -14.43 12.01 2.35
C PHE A 153 -15.40 10.89 1.96
N LYS A 154 -14.87 9.75 1.49
CA LYS A 154 -15.68 8.68 0.92
C LYS A 154 -16.28 7.72 1.96
N TYR A 155 -15.51 7.40 3.00
CA TYR A 155 -15.87 6.42 4.03
C TYR A 155 -15.78 7.00 5.46
N GLY A 156 -15.29 8.23 5.59
CA GLY A 156 -15.17 8.93 6.86
C GLY A 156 -16.37 9.83 7.16
N LYS A 157 -16.13 10.85 8.01
CA LYS A 157 -17.11 11.89 8.38
C LYS A 157 -16.80 13.26 7.81
N ILE A 158 -15.73 13.41 7.02
CA ILE A 158 -15.44 14.70 6.39
C ILE A 158 -16.48 14.91 5.28
N GLN A 159 -17.33 15.91 5.46
CA GLN A 159 -18.32 16.29 4.46
C GLN A 159 -17.66 17.21 3.42
N LYS A 160 -18.08 17.10 2.16
CA LYS A 160 -17.71 18.08 1.13
C LYS A 160 -18.28 19.44 1.57
N LEU A 161 -17.40 20.44 1.64
CA LEU A 161 -17.78 21.84 1.82
C LEU A 161 -18.62 22.33 0.64
#